data_AF-A0A160NZC9-F1
#
_entry.id   AF-A0A160NZC9-F1
#
_cell.length_a   1.000
_cell.length_b   1.000
_cell.length_c   1.000
_cell.angle_alpha   90.00
_cell.angle_beta   90.00
_cell.angle_gamma   90.00
#
_symmetry.space_group_name_H-M   'P 1'
#
loop_
_entity.id
_entity.type
_entity.pdbx_description
1 polymer ?
#
loop_
_entity_poly.entity_id
_entity_poly.type
_entity_poly.pdbx_seq_one_letter_code
_entity_poly.pdbx_strand_id
1 'polypeptide(L)' 'MSTHGTQLPQSGGLVQAADGSRWRTADHAPDGEQLYVLNGVNPTTCARWVRARESELVELVGELTPVVDLVKGGVR' A
#
# COMPACT_ATOMS: atom_id res chain seq x y z
N MET A 1 0.33 -5.13 -26.63
CA MET A 1 1.28 -4.55 -25.65
C MET A 1 0.58 -4.56 -24.31
N SER A 2 0.79 -5.59 -23.50
CA SER A 2 0.14 -5.68 -22.18
C SER A 2 0.98 -4.87 -21.20
N THR A 3 0.59 -3.62 -20.98
CA THR A 3 1.01 -2.87 -19.79
C THR A 3 0.45 -3.60 -18.59
N HIS A 4 1.22 -4.54 -18.02
CA HIS A 4 1.03 -4.98 -16.64
C HIS A 4 1.47 -3.79 -15.79
N GLY A 5 0.65 -2.73 -15.78
CA GLY A 5 0.70 -1.76 -14.71
C GLY A 5 0.42 -2.55 -13.46
N THR A 6 1.42 -2.67 -12.59
CA THR A 6 1.32 -3.35 -11.32
C THR A 6 0.16 -2.73 -10.56
N GLN A 7 -1.02 -3.34 -10.65
CA GLN A 7 -2.21 -2.82 -10.00
C GLN A 7 -1.99 -2.99 -8.50
N LEU A 8 -1.90 -1.87 -7.79
CA LEU A 8 -1.73 -1.89 -6.34
C LEU A 8 -2.91 -2.63 -5.70
N PRO A 9 -2.66 -3.37 -4.62
CA PRO A 9 -3.67 -4.22 -4.03
C PRO A 9 -4.79 -3.38 -3.44
N GLN A 10 -6.04 -3.78 -3.67
CA GLN A 10 -7.21 -3.19 -3.03
C GLN A 10 -7.20 -3.51 -1.52
N SER A 11 -8.01 -2.74 -0.76
CA SER A 11 -8.09 -2.70 0.71
C SER A 11 -7.56 -3.93 1.48
N GLY A 12 -6.63 -3.69 2.41
CA GLY A 12 -5.94 -4.72 3.20
C GLY A 12 -4.64 -5.22 2.58
N GLY A 13 -4.30 -4.78 1.36
CA GLY A 13 -3.03 -5.08 0.70
C GLY A 13 -1.81 -4.40 1.31
N LEU A 14 -0.68 -5.10 1.32
CA LEU A 14 0.63 -4.59 1.73
C LEU A 14 1.45 -4.16 0.50
N VAL A 15 2.11 -3.02 0.59
CA VAL A 15 3.04 -2.51 -0.42
C VAL A 15 4.37 -2.19 0.25
N GLN A 16 5.45 -2.34 -0.51
CA GLN A 16 6.80 -1.99 -0.09
C GLN A 16 7.35 -0.91 -1.01
N ALA A 17 7.93 0.12 -0.41
CA ALA A 17 8.60 1.19 -1.11
C ALA A 17 10.08 0.87 -1.36
N ALA A 18 10.73 1.65 -2.23
CA ALA A 18 12.14 1.48 -2.58
C ALA A 18 13.10 1.64 -1.38
N ASP A 19 12.73 2.47 -0.40
CA ASP A 19 13.46 2.66 0.85
C ASP A 19 13.32 1.50 1.85
N GLY A 20 12.53 0.48 1.51
CA GLY A 20 12.27 -0.69 2.34
C GLY A 20 11.12 -0.53 3.34
N SER A 21 10.52 0.66 3.43
CA SER A 21 9.33 0.87 4.25
C SER A 21 8.13 0.08 3.72
N ARG A 22 7.27 -0.38 4.63
CA ARG A 22 6.08 -1.17 4.31
C ARG A 22 4.83 -0.43 4.72
N TRP A 23 3.88 -0.36 3.80
CA TRP A 23 2.64 0.37 3.96
C TRP A 23 1.48 -0.56 3.66
N ARG A 24 0.35 -0.34 4.32
CA ARG A 24 -0.88 -1.06 4.03
C ARG A 24 -1.95 -0.09 3.56
N THR A 25 -2.80 -0.55 2.66
CA THR A 25 -4.00 0.19 2.30
C THR A 25 -4.92 0.31 3.51
N ALA A 26 -5.40 1.52 3.77
CA ALA A 26 -6.17 1.85 4.96
C ALA A 26 -7.63 2.18 4.64
N ASP A 27 -7.84 3.04 3.65
CA ASP A 27 -9.15 3.63 3.34
C ASP A 27 -9.07 4.36 1.97
N HIS A 28 -10.14 5.03 1.55
CA HIS A 28 -10.09 5.95 0.42
C HIS A 28 -10.32 7.41 0.88
N ALA A 29 -9.70 8.35 0.19
CA ALA A 29 -10.00 9.77 0.31
C ALA A 29 -11.36 10.08 -0.36
N PRO A 30 -11.97 11.26 -0.08
CA PRO A 30 -13.26 11.63 -0.66
C PRO A 30 -13.30 11.69 -2.19
N ASP A 31 -12.15 11.87 -2.83
CA ASP A 31 -11.96 11.85 -4.28
C ASP A 31 -11.73 10.43 -4.85
N GLY A 32 -11.75 9.40 -3.99
CA GLY A 32 -11.54 8.01 -4.35
C GLY A 32 -10.08 7.58 -4.39
N GLU A 33 -9.13 8.43 -4.01
CA GLU A 33 -7.71 8.06 -3.95
C GLU A 33 -7.43 7.08 -2.81
N GLN A 34 -6.60 6.06 -3.05
CA GLN A 34 -6.22 5.08 -2.03
C GLN A 34 -5.33 5.73 -0.97
N LEU A 35 -5.70 5.55 0.30
CA LEU A 35 -4.92 6.00 1.45
C LEU A 35 -4.08 4.86 2.02
N TYR A 36 -2.86 5.18 2.40
CA TYR A 36 -1.89 4.25 2.97
C TYR A 36 -1.51 4.64 4.40
N VAL A 37 -1.18 3.64 5.20
CA VAL A 37 -0.64 3.80 6.55
C VAL A 37 0.55 2.86 6.73
N LEU A 38 1.55 3.29 7.50
CA LEU A 38 2.71 2.45 7.79
C LEU A 38 2.27 1.15 8.46
N ASN A 39 2.87 0.04 8.02
CA ASN A 39 2.56 -1.27 8.58
C ASN A 39 2.90 -1.32 10.08
N GLY A 40 2.06 -1.99 10.87
CA GLY A 40 2.20 -2.07 12.34
C GLY A 40 1.65 -0.87 13.14
N VAL A 41 1.27 0.23 12.50
CA VAL A 41 0.62 1.37 13.19
C VAL A 41 -0.87 1.07 13.39
N ASN A 42 -1.48 1.34 14.53
CA ASN A 42 -2.94 1.24 14.68
C ASN A 42 -3.58 2.63 14.43
N PRO A 43 -4.44 2.79 13.41
CA PRO A 43 -4.97 4.09 13.02
C PRO A 43 -5.99 4.62 14.03
N THR A 44 -6.60 3.74 14.83
CA THR A 44 -7.58 4.10 15.87
C THR A 44 -6.90 4.70 17.09
N THR A 45 -5.70 4.22 17.45
CA THR A 45 -4.96 4.70 18.63
C THR A 45 -3.93 5.77 18.28
N CYS A 46 -3.51 5.83 17.01
CA CYS A 46 -2.51 6.77 16.51
C CYS A 46 -3.14 7.72 15.49
N ALA A 47 -4.08 8.55 15.93
CA ALA A 47 -4.82 9.51 15.08
C ALA A 47 -3.91 10.50 14.31
N ARG A 48 -2.63 10.60 14.67
CA ARG A 48 -1.63 11.50 14.06
C ARG A 48 -0.64 10.82 13.10
N TRP A 49 -0.73 9.51 12.90
CA TRP A 49 0.04 8.85 11.83
C TRP A 49 -0.71 9.04 10.52
N VAL A 50 -0.17 9.98 9.76
CA VAL A 50 -0.76 10.61 8.59
C VAL A 50 -1.04 9.55 7.54
N ARG A 51 -2.31 9.38 7.20
CA ARG A 51 -2.69 8.66 6.00
C ARG A 51 -2.07 9.41 4.83
N ALA A 52 -1.19 8.76 4.08
CA ALA A 52 -0.65 9.34 2.87
C ALA A 52 -1.54 8.96 1.70
N ARG A 53 -1.86 9.93 0.85
CA ARG A 53 -2.40 9.65 -0.47
C ARG A 53 -1.38 8.85 -1.29
N GLU A 54 -1.86 8.06 -2.23
CA GLU A 54 -0.97 7.29 -3.11
C GLU A 54 0.05 8.19 -3.82
N SER A 55 -0.42 9.30 -4.40
CA SER A 55 0.41 10.28 -5.09
C SER A 55 1.48 10.88 -4.17
N GLU A 56 1.09 11.38 -2.99
CA GLU A 56 2.01 11.94 -2.00
C GLU A 56 3.04 10.91 -1.51
N LEU A 57 2.61 9.66 -1.32
CA LEU A 57 3.48 8.59 -0.91
C LEU A 57 4.51 8.29 -2.00
N VAL A 58 4.07 8.17 -3.26
CA VAL A 58 4.97 7.92 -4.40
C VAL A 58 5.99 9.06 -4.57
N GLU A 59 5.59 10.31 -4.35
CA GLU A 59 6.53 11.44 -4.35
C GLU A 59 7.57 11.34 -3.23
N LEU A 60 7.19 10.84 -2.05
CA LEU A 60 8.06 10.75 -0.88
C LEU A 60 9.04 9.57 -0.94
N VAL A 61 8.55 8.38 -1.30
CA VAL A 61 9.29 7.11 -1.18
C VAL A 61 9.58 6.43 -2.51
N GLY A 62 9.15 7.02 -3.62
CA GLY A 62 9.29 6.49 -4.97
C GLY A 62 8.24 5.43 -5.30
N GLU A 63 8.64 4.40 -6.05
CA GLU A 63 7.70 3.37 -6.50
C GLU A 63 7.19 2.47 -5.36
N LEU A 64 5.90 2.13 -5.41
CA LEU A 64 5.26 1.18 -4.52
C LEU A 64 5.11 -0.17 -5.23
N THR A 65 5.63 -1.23 -4.61
CA THR A 65 5.50 -2.60 -5.12
C THR A 65 4.54 -3.38 -4.22
N PRO A 66 3.50 -4.04 -4.76
CA PRO A 66 2.66 -4.96 -4.01
C PRO A 66 3.51 -6.07 -3.39
N VAL A 67 3.36 -6.24 -2.08
CA VAL A 67 3.86 -7.44 -1.41
C VAL A 67 2.80 -8.50 -1.60
N VAL A 68 2.92 -9.27 -2.68
CA VAL A 68 2.16 -10.51 -2.81
C VAL A 68 2.72 -11.50 -1.81
N ASP A 69 1.91 -11.92 -0.84
CA ASP A 69 2.20 -13.16 -0.13
C ASP A 69 2.26 -14.24 -1.20
N LEU A 70 3.47 -14.66 -1.57
CA LEU A 70 3.69 -15.94 -2.22
C LEU A 70 3.21 -16.99 -1.23
N VAL A 71 1.91 -17.26 -1.22
CA VAL A 71 1.36 -18.44 -0.58
C VAL A 71 2.03 -19.61 -1.28
N LYS A 72 3.09 -20.12 -0.65
CA LYS A 72 3.74 -21.36 -1.06
C LYS A 72 2.67 -22.45 -1.02
N GLY A 73 2.30 -22.95 -2.19
CA GLY A 73 1.80 -24.31 -2.36
C GLY A 73 0.28 -24.44 -2.44
N GLY A 74 -0.20 -24.78 -3.63
CA GLY A 74 -1.57 -25.20 -3.86
C GLY A 74 -1.77 -25.89 -5.20
N VAL A 75 -0.82 -26.73 -5.64
CA VAL A 75 -1.09 -27.77 -6.65
C VAL A 75 -1.18 -29.09 -5.91
N ARG A 76 -2.39 -29.61 -5.80
CA ARG A 76 -2.68 -31.03 -5.60
C ARG A 76 -3.61 -31.47 -6.71
#